data_AF-K1SRP5-F1
#
_entry.id   AF-K1SRP5-F1
#
_cell.length_a   1.000
_cell.length_b   1.000
_cell.length_c   1.000
_cell.angle_alpha   90.00
_cell.angle_beta   90.00
_cell.angle_gamma   90.00
#
_symmetry.space_group_name_H-M   'P 1'
#
loop_
_entity.id
_entity.type
_entity.pdbx_description
1 polymer ?
#
loop_
_entity_poly.entity_id
_entity_poly.type
_entity_poly.pdbx_seq_one_letter_code
_entity_poly.pdbx_strand_id
1 'polypeptide(L)'
;MAADSAVMVIDASKGVEAQTIKLFKVCVMRHIPIFTFINKMDLEARDPYELLEEIENVLGIKTCPINWPIGSGKRFKGVYDRDTKKISMFKAVSVGGSKSAAETTYELDNENFKAEIGDELYDQLVDDTELLDGASEPFD
;
A
#
# COMPACT_ATOMS: atom_id res chain seq x y z
N MET A 1 2.89 10.90 28.29
CA MET A 1 3.09 10.42 26.91
C MET A 1 3.73 11.55 26.12
N ALA A 2 4.62 11.25 25.16
CA ALA A 2 5.23 12.28 24.29
C ALA A 2 4.72 12.22 22.84
N ALA A 3 4.03 11.13 22.46
CA ALA A 3 3.40 10.95 21.17
C ALA A 3 2.08 10.19 21.35
N ASP A 4 1.05 10.61 20.61
CA ASP A 4 -0.30 10.03 20.63
C ASP A 4 -0.51 9.01 19.50
N SER A 5 0.35 9.01 18.48
CA SER A 5 0.40 8.06 17.39
C SER A 5 1.80 8.01 16.76
N ALA A 6 2.07 6.99 15.95
CA ALA A 6 3.30 6.84 15.19
C ALA A 6 3.01 6.53 13.72
N VAL A 7 3.87 7.00 12.83
CA VAL A 7 3.84 6.65 11.40
C VAL A 7 5.08 5.83 11.08
N MET A 8 4.88 4.61 10.61
CA MET A 8 5.90 3.72 10.11
C MET A 8 6.02 3.88 8.60
N VAL A 9 7.21 4.26 8.14
CA VAL A 9 7.51 4.33 6.71
C VAL A 9 8.41 3.16 6.35
N ILE A 10 7.98 2.33 5.40
CA ILE A 10 8.70 1.16 4.92
C ILE A 10 9.06 1.37 3.45
N ASP A 11 10.28 1.01 3.07
CA ASP A 11 10.67 0.93 1.66
C ASP A 11 10.15 -0.37 1.06
N ALA A 12 9.29 -0.29 0.04
CA ALA A 12 8.64 -1.44 -0.57
C ALA A 12 9.62 -2.47 -1.15
N SER A 13 10.82 -2.04 -1.54
CA SER A 13 11.87 -2.93 -2.07
C SER A 13 12.62 -3.70 -0.98
N LYS A 14 12.53 -3.24 0.28
CA LYS A 14 13.33 -3.77 1.39
C LYS A 14 12.50 -4.46 2.47
N GLY A 15 11.31 -3.94 2.78
CA GLY A 15 10.53 -4.39 3.93
C GLY A 15 11.04 -3.82 5.26
N VAL A 16 10.92 -4.59 6.34
CA VAL A 16 11.14 -4.09 7.71
C VAL A 16 12.63 -4.12 8.08
N GLU A 17 13.29 -2.96 8.03
CA GLU A 17 14.71 -2.85 8.38
C GLU A 17 14.96 -2.91 9.90
N ALA A 18 16.12 -3.43 10.32
CA ALA A 18 16.46 -3.65 11.73
C ALA A 18 16.42 -2.41 12.63
N GLN A 19 16.65 -1.21 12.08
CA GLN A 19 16.53 0.05 12.83
C GLN A 19 15.07 0.42 13.14
N THR A 20 14.13 0.04 12.27
CA THR A 20 12.68 0.29 12.40
C THR A 20 12.10 -0.50 13.59
N ILE A 21 12.54 -1.74 13.76
CA ILE A 21 11.95 -2.70 14.72
C ILE A 21 11.95 -2.20 16.17
N LYS A 22 13.06 -1.62 16.66
CA LYS A 22 13.18 -1.28 18.09
C LYS A 22 12.19 -0.17 18.50
N LEU A 23 12.04 0.86 17.68
CA LEU A 23 11.15 1.98 17.96
C LEU A 23 9.68 1.53 17.90
N PHE A 24 9.30 0.79 16.85
CA PHE A 24 7.93 0.33 16.70
C PHE A 24 7.52 -0.70 17.75
N LYS A 25 8.42 -1.59 18.19
CA LYS A 25 8.14 -2.46 19.34
C LYS A 25 7.83 -1.66 20.61
N VAL A 26 8.50 -0.52 20.84
CA VAL A 26 8.16 0.36 21.97
C VAL A 26 6.80 1.01 21.79
N CYS A 27 6.43 1.42 20.57
CA CYS A 27 5.09 1.95 20.28
C CYS A 27 4.00 0.89 20.54
N VAL A 28 4.19 -0.34 20.07
CA VAL A 28 3.27 -1.47 20.30
C VAL A 28 3.12 -1.74 21.80
N MET A 29 4.22 -1.85 22.56
CA MET A 29 4.18 -2.08 24.02
C MET A 29 3.47 -0.96 24.80
N ARG A 30 3.38 0.25 24.24
CA ARG A 30 2.73 1.40 24.85
C ARG A 30 1.30 1.62 24.34
N HIS A 31 0.78 0.71 23.51
CA HIS A 31 -0.51 0.84 22.84
C HIS A 31 -0.63 2.15 22.06
N ILE A 32 0.48 2.62 21.48
CA ILE A 32 0.47 3.79 20.59
C ILE A 32 -0.01 3.32 19.21
N PRO A 33 -1.07 3.91 18.64
CA PRO A 33 -1.53 3.60 17.29
C PRO A 33 -0.43 3.79 16.25
N ILE A 34 -0.31 2.85 15.31
CA ILE A 34 0.70 2.87 14.25
C ILE A 34 0.00 2.90 12.90
N PHE A 35 0.32 3.92 12.09
CA PHE A 35 -0.05 3.99 10.68
C PHE A 35 1.13 3.57 9.83
N THR A 36 0.95 2.66 8.88
CA THR A 36 2.03 2.18 8.02
C THR A 36 1.90 2.74 6.61
N PHE A 37 2.99 3.29 6.09
CA PHE A 37 3.11 3.78 4.72
C PHE A 37 4.20 3.01 3.98
N ILE A 38 3.79 2.24 2.96
CA ILE A 38 4.72 1.54 2.06
C ILE A 38 5.12 2.51 0.94
N ASN A 39 6.39 2.93 0.96
CA ASN A 39 6.94 3.94 0.07
C ASN A 39 7.75 3.31 -1.08
N LYS A 40 7.96 4.09 -2.13
CA LYS A 40 8.76 3.75 -3.32
C LYS A 40 8.17 2.66 -4.21
N MET A 41 6.84 2.63 -4.33
CA MET A 41 6.15 1.75 -5.27
C MET A 41 6.48 2.05 -6.75
N ASP A 42 7.09 3.21 -7.04
CA ASP A 42 7.65 3.57 -8.35
C ASP A 42 8.94 2.78 -8.70
N LEU A 43 9.51 2.05 -7.75
CA LEU A 43 10.60 1.10 -7.93
C LEU A 43 10.08 -0.35 -7.84
N GLU A 44 10.89 -1.31 -8.30
CA GLU A 44 10.58 -2.73 -8.11
C GLU A 44 10.43 -3.03 -6.61
N ALA A 45 9.24 -3.44 -6.24
CA ALA A 45 8.83 -3.71 -4.87
C ALA A 45 8.76 -5.22 -4.61
N ARG A 46 8.83 -5.58 -3.34
CA ARG A 46 8.44 -6.92 -2.88
C ARG A 46 6.93 -7.09 -3.01
N ASP A 47 6.50 -8.34 -2.96
CA ASP A 47 5.08 -8.67 -2.97
C ASP A 47 4.36 -8.00 -1.78
N PRO A 48 3.22 -7.31 -2.01
CA PRO A 48 2.49 -6.63 -0.94
C PRO A 48 2.05 -7.56 0.19
N TYR A 49 1.66 -8.81 -0.09
CA TYR A 49 1.29 -9.76 0.96
C TYR A 49 2.49 -10.16 1.81
N GLU A 50 3.64 -10.41 1.19
CA GLU A 50 4.87 -10.69 1.95
C GLU A 50 5.26 -9.51 2.86
N LEU A 51 5.03 -8.28 2.42
CA LEU A 51 5.29 -7.09 3.23
C LEU A 51 4.34 -7.01 4.44
N LEU A 52 3.05 -7.31 4.24
CA LEU A 52 2.10 -7.39 5.35
C LEU A 52 2.51 -8.47 6.35
N GLU A 53 2.76 -9.69 5.88
CA GLU A 53 3.17 -10.82 6.71
C GLU A 53 4.47 -10.50 7.49
N GLU A 54 5.44 -9.86 6.86
CA GLU A 54 6.66 -9.43 7.54
C GLU A 54 6.37 -8.43 8.67
N ILE A 55 5.50 -7.44 8.43
CA ILE A 55 5.09 -6.48 9.45
C ILE A 55 4.44 -7.20 10.64
N GLU A 56 3.52 -8.11 10.36
CA GLU A 56 2.81 -8.86 11.40
C GLU A 56 3.76 -9.71 12.23
N ASN A 57 4.64 -10.46 11.58
CA ASN A 57 5.62 -11.33 12.23
C ASN A 57 6.65 -10.55 13.06
N VAL A 58 7.10 -9.39 12.56
CA VAL A 58 8.16 -8.61 13.21
C VAL A 58 7.63 -7.78 14.39
N LEU A 59 6.44 -7.19 14.23
CA LEU A 59 5.85 -6.29 15.23
C LEU A 59 4.86 -6.99 16.17
N GLY A 60 4.33 -8.15 15.79
CA GLY A 60 3.32 -8.88 16.57
C GLY A 60 1.96 -8.17 16.59
N ILE A 61 1.63 -7.42 15.55
CA ILE A 61 0.35 -6.73 15.36
C ILE A 61 -0.31 -7.23 14.09
N LYS A 62 -1.62 -7.10 13.97
CA LYS A 62 -2.32 -7.37 12.70
C LYS A 62 -2.23 -6.16 11.78
N THR A 63 -2.26 -6.41 10.47
CA THR A 63 -2.35 -5.37 9.45
C THR A 63 -3.77 -5.22 8.92
N CYS A 64 -4.11 -4.01 8.53
CA CYS A 64 -5.37 -3.69 7.86
C CYS A 64 -5.04 -2.81 6.65
N PRO A 65 -4.89 -3.39 5.44
CA PRO A 65 -4.57 -2.62 4.24
C PRO A 65 -5.77 -1.73 3.86
N ILE A 66 -5.60 -0.42 3.92
CA ILE A 66 -6.64 0.55 3.48
C ILE A 66 -6.53 0.80 1.97
N ASN A 67 -5.29 0.95 1.50
CA ASN A 67 -4.97 1.13 0.09
C ASN A 67 -4.16 -0.08 -0.42
N TRP A 68 -4.44 -0.51 -1.64
CA TRP A 68 -3.75 -1.60 -2.31
C TRP A 68 -3.05 -1.11 -3.58
N PRO A 69 -1.75 -1.42 -3.80
CA PRO A 69 -1.04 -0.96 -4.97
C PRO A 69 -1.46 -1.71 -6.24
N ILE A 70 -1.46 -1.02 -7.37
CA ILE A 70 -1.70 -1.61 -8.70
C ILE A 70 -0.37 -1.68 -9.44
N GLY A 71 0.27 -2.85 -9.38
CA GLY A 71 1.63 -3.08 -9.89
C GLY A 71 2.72 -2.42 -9.04
N SER A 72 3.96 -2.45 -9.55
CA SER A 72 5.13 -1.80 -8.94
C SER A 72 6.14 -1.40 -10.01
N GLY A 73 7.14 -0.59 -9.66
CA GLY A 73 8.20 -0.20 -10.57
C GLY A 73 7.66 0.52 -11.81
N LYS A 74 8.13 0.10 -12.99
CA LYS A 74 7.63 0.63 -14.27
C LYS A 74 6.17 0.29 -14.56
N ARG A 75 5.65 -0.74 -13.87
CA ARG A 75 4.26 -1.19 -13.98
C ARG A 75 3.36 -0.54 -12.93
N PHE A 76 3.88 0.30 -12.04
CA PHE A 76 3.05 0.97 -11.04
C PHE A 76 2.07 1.92 -11.73
N LYS A 77 0.78 1.71 -11.49
CA LYS A 77 -0.31 2.46 -12.11
C LYS A 77 -1.05 3.35 -11.13
N GLY A 78 -1.14 2.96 -9.87
CA GLY A 78 -2.05 3.61 -8.95
C GLY A 78 -2.21 2.84 -7.66
N VAL A 79 -3.17 3.30 -6.86
CA VAL A 79 -3.65 2.60 -5.68
C VAL A 79 -5.17 2.46 -5.73
N TYR A 80 -5.66 1.33 -5.27
CA TYR A 80 -7.07 1.08 -5.00
C TYR A 80 -7.35 1.36 -3.52
N ASP A 81 -8.34 2.20 -3.24
CA ASP A 81 -8.86 2.47 -1.91
C ASP A 81 -10.02 1.51 -1.62
N ARG A 82 -9.82 0.61 -0.65
CA ARG A 82 -10.76 -0.50 -0.39
C ARG A 82 -12.06 -0.03 0.25
N ASP A 83 -12.02 1.04 1.04
CA ASP A 83 -13.21 1.58 1.71
C ASP A 83 -14.10 2.32 0.73
N THR A 84 -13.52 3.24 -0.03
CA THR A 84 -14.27 4.06 -1.00
C THR A 84 -14.50 3.36 -2.34
N LYS A 85 -13.81 2.24 -2.58
CA LYS A 85 -13.77 1.49 -3.85
C LYS A 85 -13.31 2.32 -5.04
N LYS A 86 -12.50 3.35 -4.78
CA LYS A 86 -11.97 4.27 -5.79
C LYS A 86 -10.53 3.95 -6.10
N ILE A 87 -10.13 4.22 -7.34
CA ILE A 87 -8.78 4.03 -7.82
C ILE A 87 -8.17 5.39 -8.07
N SER A 88 -7.02 5.66 -7.45
CA SER A 88 -6.18 6.81 -7.76
C SER A 88 -5.06 6.38 -8.71
N MET A 89 -5.18 6.74 -9.98
CA MET A 89 -4.17 6.46 -11.01
C MET A 89 -3.13 7.58 -11.07
N PHE A 90 -1.85 7.20 -11.10
CA PHE A 90 -0.73 8.12 -11.23
C PHE A 90 -0.16 8.06 -12.65
N LYS A 91 -0.18 9.20 -13.36
CA LYS A 91 0.59 9.35 -14.59
C LYS A 91 1.99 9.88 -14.25
N ALA A 92 3.00 9.08 -14.57
CA ALA A 92 4.39 9.49 -14.43
C ALA A 92 4.64 10.80 -15.19
N VAL A 93 4.94 11.87 -14.45
CA VAL A 93 5.48 13.09 -15.04
C VAL A 93 6.96 12.84 -15.29
N SER A 94 7.44 13.19 -16.48
CA SER A 94 8.83 13.02 -16.89
C SER A 94 9.82 13.39 -15.78
N VAL A 95 10.82 12.51 -15.57
CA VAL A 95 11.90 12.62 -14.59
C VAL A 95 12.45 14.06 -14.50
N GLY A 96 12.30 14.69 -13.33
CA GLY A 96 12.88 16.00 -13.01
C GLY A 96 11.90 17.18 -12.84
N GLY A 97 10.59 16.96 -12.97
CA GLY A 97 9.58 18.01 -12.78
C GLY A 97 8.94 17.99 -11.39
N SER A 98 9.04 19.08 -10.63
CA SER A 98 8.26 19.37 -9.41
C SER A 98 6.75 19.58 -9.68
N LYS A 99 6.16 18.82 -10.63
CA LYS A 99 4.74 18.88 -10.96
C LYS A 99 4.09 17.59 -10.48
N SER A 100 2.99 17.76 -9.76
CA SER A 100 2.12 16.67 -9.33
C SER A 100 1.78 15.77 -10.53
N ALA A 101 1.91 14.44 -10.34
CA ALA A 101 1.31 13.48 -11.26
C ALA A 101 -0.14 13.88 -11.51
N ALA A 102 -0.57 13.86 -12.77
CA ALA A 102 -1.99 14.02 -13.05
C ALA A 102 -2.70 12.80 -12.44
N GLU A 103 -3.48 13.04 -11.39
CA GLU A 103 -4.28 12.03 -10.72
C GLU A 103 -5.61 11.91 -11.44
N THR A 104 -5.96 10.69 -11.86
CA THR A 104 -7.28 10.39 -12.39
C THR A 104 -7.95 9.38 -11.48
N THR A 105 -9.19 9.63 -11.11
CA THR A 105 -9.96 8.72 -10.27
C THR A 105 -10.85 7.83 -11.13
N TYR A 106 -10.82 6.54 -10.86
CA TYR A 106 -11.69 5.54 -11.51
C TYR A 106 -12.45 4.70 -10.48
N GLU A 107 -13.48 4.01 -10.95
CA GLU A 107 -14.15 2.91 -10.24
C GLU A 107 -13.65 1.58 -10.82
N LEU A 108 -13.71 0.49 -10.04
CA LEU A 108 -13.15 -0.81 -10.41
C LEU A 108 -13.82 -1.45 -11.63
N ASP A 109 -15.09 -1.16 -11.86
CA ASP A 109 -15.89 -1.66 -13.00
C ASP A 109 -15.78 -0.78 -14.26
N ASN A 110 -14.97 0.28 -14.22
CA ASN A 110 -14.83 1.20 -15.34
C ASN A 110 -14.05 0.56 -16.50
N GLU A 111 -14.68 0.42 -17.67
CA GLU A 111 -14.04 -0.17 -18.86
C GLU A 111 -12.78 0.59 -19.33
N ASN A 112 -12.75 1.91 -19.18
CA ASN A 112 -11.57 2.71 -19.55
C ASN A 112 -10.40 2.45 -18.60
N PHE A 113 -10.68 2.19 -17.32
CA PHE A 113 -9.65 1.81 -16.36
C PHE A 113 -9.00 0.48 -16.75
N LYS A 114 -9.81 -0.56 -17.01
CA LYS A 114 -9.32 -1.86 -17.46
C LYS A 114 -8.45 -1.73 -18.73
N ALA A 115 -8.90 -0.93 -19.70
CA ALA A 115 -8.14 -0.66 -20.90
C ALA A 115 -6.81 0.08 -20.64
N GLU A 116 -6.75 0.97 -19.65
CA GLU A 116 -5.56 1.77 -19.34
C GLU A 116 -4.47 0.98 -18.58
N ILE A 117 -4.85 0.05 -17.71
CA ILE A 117 -3.90 -0.77 -16.93
C ILE A 117 -3.58 -2.11 -17.57
N GLY A 118 -4.46 -2.62 -18.45
CA GLY A 118 -4.34 -3.92 -19.12
C GLY A 118 -4.88 -5.08 -18.27
N ASP A 119 -5.22 -6.18 -18.95
CA ASP A 119 -5.91 -7.34 -18.36
C ASP A 119 -5.14 -7.94 -17.18
N GLU A 120 -3.81 -8.12 -17.30
CA GLU A 120 -2.99 -8.74 -16.24
C GLU A 120 -3.08 -8.00 -14.90
N LEU A 121 -2.93 -6.67 -14.90
CA LEU A 121 -3.01 -5.87 -13.67
C LEU A 121 -4.43 -5.75 -13.15
N TYR A 122 -5.41 -5.77 -14.07
CA TYR A 122 -6.82 -5.71 -13.70
C TYR A 122 -7.24 -6.99 -12.98
N ASP A 123 -6.97 -8.14 -13.59
CA ASP A 123 -7.33 -9.45 -13.05
C ASP A 123 -6.61 -9.66 -11.71
N GLN A 124 -5.33 -9.29 -11.60
CA GLN A 124 -4.60 -9.33 -10.33
C GLN A 124 -5.25 -8.45 -9.24
N LEU A 125 -5.65 -7.21 -9.57
CA LEU A 125 -6.31 -6.33 -8.60
C LEU A 125 -7.66 -6.89 -8.13
N VAL A 126 -8.42 -7.51 -9.03
CA VAL A 126 -9.70 -8.13 -8.69
C VAL A 126 -9.47 -9.31 -7.75
N ASP A 127 -8.58 -10.22 -8.11
CA ASP A 127 -8.21 -11.38 -7.27
C ASP A 127 -7.72 -10.94 -5.89
N ASP A 128 -6.85 -9.92 -5.85
CA ASP A 128 -6.33 -9.37 -4.60
C ASP A 128 -7.42 -8.77 -3.71
N THR A 129 -8.34 -8.02 -4.33
CA THR A 129 -9.45 -7.39 -3.59
C THR A 129 -10.38 -8.45 -3.00
N GLU A 130 -10.72 -9.49 -3.77
CA GLU A 130 -11.53 -10.61 -3.27
C GLU A 130 -10.85 -11.33 -2.11
N LEU A 131 -9.54 -11.59 -2.22
CA LEU A 131 -8.77 -12.24 -1.15
C LEU A 131 -8.73 -11.37 0.11
N LEU A 132 -8.44 -10.08 -0.03
CA LEU A 132 -8.37 -9.14 1.10
C LEU A 132 -9.72 -8.96 1.78
N ASP A 133 -10.83 -8.93 1.03
CA ASP A 133 -12.17 -8.82 1.62
C ASP A 133 -12.58 -10.10 2.35
N GLY A 134 -12.04 -11.25 1.95
CA GLY A 134 -12.25 -12.53 2.64
C GLY A 134 -11.33 -12.80 3.83
N ALA A 135 -10.12 -12.23 3.84
CA ALA A 135 -9.05 -12.61 4.78
C ALA A 135 -8.50 -11.48 5.66
N SER A 136 -8.71 -10.21 5.30
CA SER A 136 -8.20 -9.06 6.08
C SER A 136 -9.05 -8.77 7.30
N GLU A 137 -8.41 -8.27 8.36
CA GLU A 137 -9.13 -7.61 9.45
C GLU A 137 -9.77 -6.30 8.92
N PRO A 138 -10.99 -5.96 9.36
CA PRO A 138 -11.57 -4.65 9.09
C PRO A 138 -10.83 -3.55 9.87
N PHE A 139 -10.91 -2.32 9.37
CA PHE A 139 -10.48 -1.14 10.12
C PHE A 139 -11.55 -0.81 11.17
N ASP A 140 -11.17 -0.68 12.44
CA ASP A 140 -12.03 -0.41 13.60
C ASP A 140 -11.73 0.98 14.21
#